data_AF-A0A843DQW2-F1
#
_entry.id   AF-A0A843DQW2-F1
#
_cell.length_a   1.000
_cell.length_b   1.000
_cell.length_c   1.000
_cell.angle_alpha   90.00
_cell.angle_beta   90.00
_cell.angle_gamma   90.00
#
_symmetry.space_group_name_H-M   'P 1'
#
loop_
_entity.id
_entity.type
_entity.pdbx_description
1 polymer ?
#
loop_
_entity_poly.entity_id
_entity_poly.type
_entity_poly.pdbx_seq_one_letter_code
_entity_poly.pdbx_strand_id
1 'polypeptide(L)'
;MPYILASPCILHPNLRAEGITSAEDIVIFSRCIERCRQAGIEIVPLPCPETLFFGEVRPPGCFKDRMDFPEFFSLVDRLEERVRKTIADRGEAPLFILGVNSSPTCGVTKTYYTEEKSDGPGVFLKRFQDYPMIDVKEFAKYHVYFAAPLFSDAERSFNRKAADVLESLHYSVHLPQELDDDAENRGEDREAAIYAGNLAALKSADIVVAVIDGADADSGTAWEMGYAAASDKRIIALRTDFRRFSANECVNLMLEMESEVVHSLDELREVLSYY
;
A
#
# COMPACT_ATOMS: atom_id res chain seq x y z
N MET A 1 -12.71 17.08 6.70
CA MET A 1 -11.38 16.66 6.20
C MET A 1 -11.33 15.15 6.36
N PRO A 2 -11.03 14.39 5.31
CA PRO A 2 -10.96 12.93 5.41
C PRO A 2 -9.93 12.53 6.47
N TYR A 3 -10.22 11.47 7.21
CA TYR A 3 -9.34 11.00 8.27
C TYR A 3 -9.33 9.48 8.37
N ILE A 4 -8.25 8.97 8.95
CA ILE A 4 -8.11 7.56 9.33
C ILE A 4 -7.91 7.45 10.84
N LEU A 5 -8.28 6.31 11.40
CA LEU A 5 -7.83 5.94 12.74
C LEU A 5 -6.57 5.10 12.60
N ALA A 6 -5.52 5.36 13.39
CA ALA A 6 -4.25 4.65 13.25
C ALA A 6 -3.71 4.16 14.58
N SER A 7 -3.11 2.97 14.59
CA SER A 7 -2.36 2.48 15.75
C SER A 7 -1.31 3.52 16.14
N PRO A 8 -1.21 3.92 17.42
CA PRO A 8 -0.42 5.09 17.80
C PRO A 8 1.09 4.86 17.62
N CYS A 9 1.53 3.61 17.56
CA CYS A 9 2.92 3.25 17.27
C CYS A 9 3.39 3.64 15.87
N ILE A 10 2.47 3.93 14.94
CA ILE A 10 2.81 4.43 13.60
C ILE A 10 3.39 5.85 13.71
N LEU A 11 2.83 6.68 14.60
CA LEU A 11 3.33 8.03 14.87
C LEU A 11 4.46 8.04 15.90
N HIS A 12 4.42 7.10 16.85
CA HIS A 12 5.35 7.02 17.97
C HIS A 12 5.87 5.58 18.14
N PRO A 13 6.90 5.17 17.37
CA PRO A 13 7.37 3.78 17.35
C PRO A 13 7.82 3.24 18.71
N ASN A 14 8.20 4.12 19.64
CA ASN A 14 8.55 3.79 21.03
C ASN A 14 7.37 3.24 21.85
N LEU A 15 6.13 3.32 21.37
CA LEU A 15 4.96 2.73 22.04
C LEU A 15 4.85 1.20 21.82
N ARG A 16 5.62 0.64 20.88
CA ARG A 16 5.73 -0.83 20.72
C ARG A 16 6.54 -1.41 21.87
N ALA A 17 6.32 -2.69 22.15
CA ALA A 17 7.13 -3.41 23.14
C ALA A 17 8.62 -3.36 22.81
N GLU A 18 9.47 -3.55 23.81
CA GLU A 18 10.92 -3.45 23.62
C GLU A 18 11.44 -4.56 22.69
N GLY A 19 12.39 -4.20 21.83
CA GLY A 19 13.10 -5.15 20.97
C GLY A 19 12.33 -5.68 19.76
N ILE A 20 11.09 -5.22 19.50
CA ILE A 20 10.28 -5.72 18.37
C ILE A 20 10.13 -4.74 17.20
N THR A 21 10.58 -3.49 17.34
CA THR A 21 10.55 -2.51 16.25
C THR A 21 11.83 -2.59 15.43
N SER A 22 11.70 -3.02 14.17
CA SER A 22 12.82 -3.10 13.23
C SER A 22 13.05 -1.77 12.49
N ALA A 23 14.20 -1.64 11.82
CA ALA A 23 14.46 -0.50 10.92
C ALA A 23 13.47 -0.48 9.74
N GLU A 24 13.07 -1.65 9.23
CA GLU A 24 12.06 -1.80 8.19
C GLU A 24 10.71 -1.20 8.65
N ASP A 25 10.28 -1.51 9.89
CA ASP A 25 9.04 -0.97 10.44
C ASP A 25 9.02 0.56 10.49
N ILE A 26 10.15 1.19 10.84
CA ILE A 26 10.28 2.66 10.88
C ILE A 26 10.09 3.25 9.49
N VAL A 27 10.68 2.62 8.46
CA VAL A 27 10.51 3.04 7.07
C VAL A 27 9.05 2.88 6.64
N ILE A 28 8.42 1.74 6.95
CA ILE A 28 7.00 1.49 6.66
C ILE A 28 6.10 2.55 7.30
N PHE A 29 6.28 2.85 8.59
CA PHE A 29 5.48 3.86 9.28
C PHE A 29 5.66 5.25 8.67
N SER A 30 6.90 5.62 8.34
CA SER A 30 7.20 6.89 7.69
C SER A 30 6.51 7.01 6.32
N ARG A 31 6.50 5.92 5.55
CA ARG A 31 5.80 5.84 4.25
C ARG A 31 4.28 5.99 4.40
N CYS A 32 3.67 5.37 5.40
CA CYS A 32 2.24 5.53 5.69
C CYS A 32 1.88 6.99 6.04
N ILE A 33 2.71 7.64 6.86
CA ILE A 33 2.52 9.05 7.23
C ILE A 33 2.64 9.95 6.00
N GLU A 34 3.66 9.71 5.18
CA GLU A 34 3.89 10.47 3.95
C GLU A 34 2.74 10.30 2.95
N ARG A 35 2.22 9.07 2.76
CA ARG A 35 1.04 8.80 1.93
C ARG A 35 -0.17 9.60 2.39
N CYS A 36 -0.46 9.60 3.69
CA CYS A 36 -1.57 10.39 4.24
C CYS A 36 -1.35 11.90 4.03
N ARG A 37 -0.12 12.38 4.23
CA ARG A 37 0.25 13.79 4.02
C ARG A 37 0.02 14.22 2.57
N GLN A 38 0.49 13.43 1.61
CA GLN A 38 0.31 13.69 0.18
C GLN A 38 -1.17 13.65 -0.24
N ALA A 39 -1.94 12.74 0.37
CA ALA A 39 -3.38 12.59 0.11
C ALA A 39 -4.26 13.64 0.83
N GLY A 40 -3.70 14.45 1.74
CA GLY A 40 -4.48 15.37 2.56
C GLY A 40 -5.41 14.66 3.58
N ILE A 41 -5.00 13.47 4.03
CA ILE A 41 -5.74 12.63 4.99
C ILE A 41 -5.18 12.86 6.39
N GLU A 42 -6.07 13.18 7.35
CA GLU A 42 -5.69 13.32 8.76
C GLU A 42 -5.47 11.95 9.42
N ILE A 43 -4.39 11.83 10.18
CA ILE A 43 -4.13 10.64 11.02
C ILE A 43 -4.59 10.91 12.44
N VAL A 44 -5.61 10.19 12.89
CA VAL A 44 -6.12 10.27 14.26
C VAL A 44 -5.63 9.06 15.04
N PRO A 45 -4.79 9.24 16.08
CA PRO A 45 -4.24 8.12 16.82
C PRO A 45 -5.31 7.42 17.66
N LEU A 46 -5.37 6.09 17.53
CA LEU A 46 -6.08 5.21 18.45
C LEU A 46 -5.39 5.17 19.81
N PRO A 47 -6.11 4.86 20.90
CA PRO A 47 -5.45 4.43 22.13
C PRO A 47 -4.74 3.09 21.92
N CYS A 48 -3.62 2.87 22.61
CA CYS A 48 -3.01 1.55 22.71
C CYS A 48 -3.40 0.90 24.04
N PRO A 49 -4.23 -0.17 24.04
CA PRO A 49 -4.60 -0.86 25.28
C PRO A 49 -3.38 -1.41 26.01
N GLU A 50 -2.40 -1.95 25.27
CA GLU A 50 -1.20 -2.53 25.86
C GLU A 50 -0.36 -1.48 26.59
N THR A 51 -0.10 -0.33 25.96
CA THR A 51 0.66 0.76 26.58
C THR A 51 -0.09 1.35 27.78
N LEU A 52 -1.41 1.53 27.67
CA LEU A 52 -2.21 2.07 28.77
C LEU A 52 -2.32 1.11 29.96
N PHE A 53 -2.17 -0.20 29.73
CA PHE A 53 -2.22 -1.20 30.78
C PHE A 53 -0.86 -1.50 31.41
N PHE A 54 0.18 -1.69 30.60
CA PHE A 54 1.53 -2.11 31.07
C PHE A 54 2.55 -0.97 31.15
N GLY A 55 2.25 0.20 30.58
CA GLY A 55 3.21 1.27 30.37
C GLY A 55 3.92 1.18 29.02
N GLU A 56 4.70 2.22 28.70
CA GLU A 56 5.48 2.31 27.46
C GLU A 56 6.56 1.24 27.40
N VAL A 57 7.33 1.11 28.48
CA VAL A 57 8.41 0.13 28.63
C VAL A 57 7.82 -1.21 29.09
N ARG A 58 7.72 -2.16 28.16
CA ARG A 58 7.20 -3.51 28.43
C ARG A 58 7.86 -4.54 27.52
N PRO A 59 8.05 -5.79 28.00
CA PRO A 59 8.46 -6.88 27.12
C PRO A 59 7.32 -7.27 26.17
N PRO A 60 7.61 -7.92 25.03
CA PRO A 60 6.57 -8.49 24.17
C PRO A 60 5.84 -9.65 24.86
N GLY A 61 4.67 -10.02 24.35
CA GLY A 61 3.92 -11.20 24.81
C GLY A 61 2.61 -11.37 24.08
N CYS A 62 2.03 -12.57 24.16
CA CYS A 62 0.75 -12.88 23.53
C CYS A 62 -0.44 -12.43 24.39
N PHE A 63 -1.63 -12.41 23.79
CA PHE A 63 -2.86 -12.04 24.50
C PHE A 63 -3.15 -12.98 25.67
N LYS A 64 -3.18 -14.29 25.42
CA LYS A 64 -3.62 -15.31 26.40
C LYS A 64 -2.82 -15.28 27.70
N ASP A 65 -1.52 -15.07 27.61
CA ASP A 65 -0.65 -15.13 28.79
C ASP A 65 -0.61 -13.81 29.57
N ARG A 66 -0.86 -12.69 28.88
CA ARG A 66 -0.60 -11.36 29.44
C ARG A 66 -1.83 -10.49 29.62
N MET A 67 -2.95 -10.79 28.96
CA MET A 67 -4.07 -9.86 28.80
C MET A 67 -5.44 -10.53 28.96
N ASP A 68 -5.51 -11.85 29.06
CA ASP A 68 -6.77 -12.60 29.17
C ASP A 68 -7.28 -12.62 30.63
N PHE A 69 -7.61 -11.44 31.15
CA PHE A 69 -8.21 -11.27 32.48
C PHE A 69 -9.16 -10.06 32.54
N PRO A 70 -10.13 -10.04 33.47
CA PRO A 70 -11.26 -9.11 33.46
C PRO A 70 -10.89 -7.62 33.44
N GLU A 71 -9.79 -7.24 34.09
CA GLU A 71 -9.33 -5.85 34.19
C GLU A 71 -8.89 -5.29 32.83
N PHE A 72 -8.27 -6.14 32.00
CA PHE A 72 -7.85 -5.74 30.65
C PHE A 72 -9.05 -5.58 29.73
N PHE A 73 -10.03 -6.49 29.80
CA PHE A 73 -11.29 -6.34 29.05
C PHE A 73 -12.05 -5.08 29.46
N SER A 74 -12.10 -4.79 30.75
CA SER A 74 -12.72 -3.55 31.25
C SER A 74 -12.02 -2.29 30.72
N LEU A 75 -10.70 -2.33 30.51
CA LEU A 75 -9.98 -1.26 29.82
C LEU A 75 -10.37 -1.19 28.34
N VAL A 76 -10.35 -2.33 27.63
CA VAL A 76 -10.74 -2.42 26.22
C VAL A 76 -12.14 -1.84 25.98
N ASP A 77 -13.12 -2.19 26.82
CA ASP A 77 -14.49 -1.69 26.70
C ASP A 77 -14.56 -0.16 26.84
N ARG A 78 -13.86 0.43 27.84
CA ARG A 78 -13.77 1.89 27.99
C ARG A 78 -13.09 2.58 26.80
N LEU A 79 -12.07 1.93 26.23
CA LEU A 79 -11.37 2.47 25.05
C LEU A 79 -12.24 2.38 23.80
N GLU A 80 -13.04 1.32 23.65
CA GLU A 80 -14.02 1.20 22.59
C GLU A 80 -15.03 2.35 22.65
N GLU A 81 -15.66 2.56 23.81
CA GLU A 81 -16.60 3.68 24.02
C GLU A 81 -15.97 5.03 23.66
N ARG A 82 -14.72 5.26 24.08
CA ARG A 82 -14.01 6.51 23.78
C ARG A 82 -13.78 6.69 22.29
N VAL A 83 -13.34 5.66 21.57
CA VAL A 83 -13.09 5.74 20.12
C VAL A 83 -14.40 5.93 19.37
N ARG A 84 -15.46 5.17 19.71
CA ARG A 84 -16.78 5.32 19.11
C ARG A 84 -17.35 6.72 19.33
N LYS A 85 -17.16 7.29 20.53
CA LYS A 85 -17.50 8.69 20.79
C LYS A 85 -16.71 9.66 19.92
N THR A 86 -15.40 9.48 19.77
CA THR A 86 -14.59 10.32 18.86
C THR A 86 -15.10 10.27 17.42
N ILE A 87 -15.50 9.10 16.91
CA ILE A 87 -16.09 8.97 15.58
C ILE A 87 -17.43 9.71 15.51
N ALA A 88 -18.31 9.52 16.50
CA ALA A 88 -19.61 10.20 16.56
C ALA A 88 -19.46 11.73 16.64
N ASP A 89 -18.54 12.24 17.44
CA ASP A 89 -18.28 13.69 17.61
C ASP A 89 -17.72 14.32 16.31
N ARG A 90 -17.05 13.53 15.46
CA ARG A 90 -16.57 13.99 14.13
C ARG A 90 -17.68 14.05 13.07
N GLY A 91 -18.76 13.30 13.24
CA GLY A 91 -19.92 13.29 12.34
C GLY A 91 -19.74 12.56 11.01
N GLU A 92 -18.52 12.08 10.70
CA GLU A 92 -18.19 11.29 9.52
C GLU A 92 -17.40 10.04 9.96
N ALA A 93 -17.58 8.93 9.25
CA ALA A 93 -16.81 7.71 9.50
C ALA A 93 -15.34 7.89 9.06
N PRO A 94 -14.37 7.24 9.73
CA PRO A 94 -13.01 7.16 9.19
C PRO A 94 -13.02 6.41 7.86
N LEU A 95 -12.10 6.77 6.95
CA LEU A 95 -11.92 6.03 5.70
C LEU A 95 -11.61 4.54 5.97
N PHE A 96 -10.72 4.30 6.93
CA PHE A 96 -10.35 2.98 7.42
C PHE A 96 -9.58 3.08 8.74
N ILE A 97 -9.27 1.93 9.34
CA ILE A 97 -8.39 1.79 10.49
C ILE A 97 -7.06 1.19 10.07
N LEU A 98 -5.96 1.90 10.33
CA LEU A 98 -4.60 1.48 10.05
C LEU A 98 -4.01 0.75 11.26
N GLY A 99 -3.87 -0.57 11.15
CA GLY A 99 -3.38 -1.47 12.19
C GLY A 99 -1.98 -2.02 11.91
N VAL A 100 -1.40 -2.69 12.90
CA VAL A 100 -0.07 -3.30 12.80
C VAL A 100 -0.17 -4.79 13.11
N ASN A 101 -0.06 -5.61 12.07
CA ASN A 101 -0.11 -7.06 12.19
C ASN A 101 0.91 -7.61 13.18
N SER A 102 0.56 -8.75 13.77
CA SER A 102 1.28 -9.37 14.89
C SER A 102 1.18 -8.61 16.21
N SER A 103 0.40 -7.53 16.33
CA SER A 103 0.01 -7.02 17.66
C SER A 103 -1.16 -7.84 18.23
N PRO A 104 -1.10 -8.29 19.51
CA PRO A 104 -2.23 -8.94 20.19
C PRO A 104 -3.52 -8.09 20.20
N THR A 105 -3.37 -6.76 20.17
CA THR A 105 -4.49 -5.81 20.27
C THR A 105 -4.82 -5.13 18.94
N CYS A 106 -3.78 -4.69 18.21
CA CYS A 106 -3.88 -3.86 17.02
C CYS A 106 -3.58 -4.59 15.70
N GLY A 107 -3.48 -5.91 15.72
CA GLY A 107 -3.36 -6.73 14.50
C GLY A 107 -4.61 -6.61 13.63
N VAL A 108 -4.43 -6.66 12.30
CA VAL A 108 -5.52 -6.49 11.32
C VAL A 108 -5.98 -7.87 10.82
N THR A 109 -5.07 -8.61 10.19
CA THR A 109 -5.32 -9.95 9.65
C THR A 109 -4.53 -11.03 10.38
N LYS A 110 -3.50 -10.66 11.15
CA LYS A 110 -2.66 -11.57 11.93
C LYS A 110 -2.41 -11.00 13.33
N THR A 111 -2.49 -11.84 14.35
CA THR A 111 -2.30 -11.46 15.75
C THR A 111 -1.59 -12.56 16.56
N TYR A 112 -0.92 -12.20 17.67
CA TYR A 112 -0.41 -13.16 18.66
C TYR A 112 -1.45 -13.35 19.77
N TYR A 113 -2.51 -14.12 19.47
CA TYR A 113 -3.51 -14.48 20.48
C TYR A 113 -2.93 -15.47 21.50
N THR A 114 -2.14 -16.43 21.03
CA THR A 114 -1.30 -17.33 21.83
C THR A 114 0.17 -17.12 21.47
N GLU A 115 1.09 -17.97 21.95
CA GLU A 115 2.50 -17.95 21.54
C GLU A 115 2.69 -18.10 20.01
N GLU A 116 1.71 -18.68 19.33
CA GLU A 116 1.66 -18.79 17.87
C GLU A 116 0.78 -17.70 17.25
N LYS A 117 1.10 -17.31 16.00
CA LYS A 117 0.28 -16.35 15.26
C LYS A 117 -1.03 -17.01 14.85
N SER A 118 -2.14 -16.31 15.10
CA SER A 118 -3.47 -16.67 14.66
C SER A 118 -4.00 -15.70 13.61
N ASP A 119 -4.91 -16.19 12.78
CA ASP A 119 -5.64 -15.35 11.82
C ASP A 119 -6.68 -14.47 12.51
N GLY A 120 -6.90 -13.29 11.92
CA GLY A 120 -7.89 -12.32 12.36
C GLY A 120 -7.29 -11.14 13.15
N PRO A 121 -8.16 -10.19 13.51
CA PRO A 121 -7.75 -8.96 14.17
C PRO A 121 -7.37 -9.20 15.63
N GLY A 122 -6.51 -8.33 16.16
CA GLY A 122 -6.23 -8.25 17.58
C GLY A 122 -7.47 -7.87 18.39
N VAL A 123 -7.45 -8.15 19.70
CA VAL A 123 -8.65 -8.10 20.56
C VAL A 123 -9.31 -6.71 20.58
N PHE A 124 -8.54 -5.64 20.38
CA PHE A 124 -9.08 -4.29 20.32
C PHE A 124 -9.66 -3.95 18.95
N LEU A 125 -8.92 -4.19 17.86
CA LEU A 125 -9.43 -3.94 16.50
C LEU A 125 -10.60 -4.86 16.13
N LYS A 126 -10.70 -6.04 16.74
CA LYS A 126 -11.86 -6.93 16.64
C LYS A 126 -13.18 -6.22 16.99
N ARG A 127 -13.14 -5.17 17.81
CA ARG A 127 -14.31 -4.37 18.19
C ARG A 127 -14.80 -3.43 17.09
N PHE A 128 -13.99 -3.15 16.07
CA PHE A 128 -14.26 -2.14 15.03
C PHE A 128 -14.37 -2.73 13.62
N GLN A 129 -14.82 -3.98 13.51
CA GLN A 129 -15.01 -4.67 12.24
C GLN A 129 -16.12 -4.06 11.35
N ASP A 130 -16.86 -3.09 11.88
CA ASP A 130 -17.76 -2.21 11.14
C ASP A 130 -17.04 -1.22 10.21
N TYR A 131 -15.71 -1.09 10.32
CA TYR A 131 -14.88 -0.25 9.46
C TYR A 131 -13.85 -1.08 8.68
N PRO A 132 -13.48 -0.65 7.46
CA PRO A 132 -12.35 -1.24 6.76
C PRO A 132 -11.07 -1.15 7.60
N MET A 133 -10.23 -2.18 7.52
CA MET A 133 -8.95 -2.21 8.23
C MET A 133 -7.82 -2.56 7.28
N ILE A 134 -6.69 -1.86 7.41
CA ILE A 134 -5.51 -2.03 6.55
C ILE A 134 -4.29 -2.22 7.43
N ASP A 135 -3.46 -3.21 7.08
CA ASP A 135 -2.15 -3.36 7.69
C ASP A 135 -1.18 -2.31 7.15
N VAL A 136 -0.35 -1.75 8.02
CA VAL A 136 0.70 -0.79 7.66
C VAL A 136 1.61 -1.24 6.52
N LYS A 137 1.95 -2.54 6.41
CA LYS A 137 2.83 -3.01 5.34
C LYS A 137 2.17 -2.94 3.97
N GLU A 138 0.86 -3.20 3.91
CA GLU A 138 0.07 -3.06 2.69
C GLU A 138 -0.19 -1.59 2.37
N PHE A 139 -0.59 -0.79 3.36
CA PHE A 139 -0.85 0.63 3.15
C PHE A 139 0.40 1.42 2.72
N ALA A 140 1.59 1.00 3.17
CA ALA A 140 2.86 1.60 2.76
C ALA A 140 3.23 1.34 1.29
N LYS A 141 2.58 0.39 0.60
CA LYS A 141 2.79 0.12 -0.83
C LYS A 141 1.93 1.05 -1.68
N TYR A 142 2.52 2.12 -2.20
CA TYR A 142 1.79 3.14 -2.96
C TYR A 142 2.63 3.84 -4.04
N HIS A 143 3.88 3.45 -4.23
CA HIS A 143 4.68 3.91 -5.36
C HIS A 143 4.46 2.98 -6.56
N VAL A 144 3.97 3.55 -7.65
CA VAL A 144 3.70 2.85 -8.90
C VAL A 144 4.72 3.29 -9.93
N TYR A 145 5.34 2.34 -10.62
CA TYR A 145 6.02 2.59 -11.88
C TYR A 145 5.07 2.26 -13.03
N PHE A 146 4.79 3.22 -13.91
CA PHE A 146 3.89 3.02 -15.04
C PHE A 146 4.69 2.73 -16.33
N ALA A 147 4.80 1.45 -16.68
CA ALA A 147 5.51 0.96 -17.84
C ALA A 147 4.60 0.94 -19.08
N ALA A 148 4.92 1.69 -20.12
CA ALA A 148 4.10 1.73 -21.33
C ALA A 148 4.88 2.27 -22.54
N PRO A 149 4.48 1.92 -23.77
CA PRO A 149 4.88 2.66 -24.97
C PRO A 149 4.59 4.15 -24.81
N LEU A 150 5.46 5.01 -25.34
CA LEU A 150 5.34 6.48 -25.24
C LEU A 150 5.72 7.22 -26.53
N PHE A 151 5.64 6.53 -27.67
CA PHE A 151 6.19 6.99 -28.95
C PHE A 151 5.20 7.75 -29.82
N SER A 152 3.91 7.75 -29.44
CA SER A 152 2.84 8.49 -30.10
C SER A 152 2.03 9.34 -29.13
N ASP A 153 1.39 10.37 -29.66
CA ASP A 153 0.50 11.24 -28.87
C ASP A 153 -0.65 10.45 -28.23
N ALA A 154 -1.16 9.43 -28.91
CA ALA A 154 -2.22 8.56 -28.41
C ALA A 154 -1.75 7.77 -27.18
N GLU A 155 -0.56 7.16 -27.25
CA GLU A 155 0.05 6.44 -26.14
C GLU A 155 0.33 7.37 -24.96
N ARG A 156 1.01 8.50 -25.19
CA ARG A 156 1.31 9.47 -24.12
C ARG A 156 0.06 10.00 -23.43
N SER A 157 -1.00 10.26 -24.20
CA SER A 157 -2.29 10.72 -23.68
C SER A 157 -2.98 9.64 -22.85
N PHE A 158 -2.93 8.39 -23.30
CA PHE A 158 -3.47 7.26 -22.55
C PHE A 158 -2.72 7.03 -21.24
N ASN A 159 -1.39 7.06 -21.28
CA ASN A 159 -0.53 6.90 -20.11
C ASN A 159 -0.81 7.97 -19.05
N ARG A 160 -0.95 9.24 -19.45
CA ARG A 160 -1.33 10.33 -18.54
C ARG A 160 -2.72 10.10 -17.95
N LYS A 161 -3.70 9.70 -18.77
CA LYS A 161 -5.05 9.37 -18.28
C LYS A 161 -5.02 8.23 -17.25
N ALA A 162 -4.21 7.19 -17.48
CA ALA A 162 -4.05 6.09 -16.54
C ALA A 162 -3.37 6.53 -15.24
N ALA A 163 -2.32 7.35 -15.34
CA ALA A 163 -1.68 7.96 -14.19
C ALA A 163 -2.64 8.84 -13.37
N ASP A 164 -3.51 9.63 -14.02
CA ASP A 164 -4.54 10.44 -13.33
C ASP A 164 -5.49 9.56 -12.51
N VAL A 165 -5.89 8.39 -13.04
CA VAL A 165 -6.74 7.43 -12.32
C VAL A 165 -6.02 6.94 -11.06
N LEU A 166 -4.75 6.54 -11.18
CA LEU A 166 -3.94 6.04 -10.06
C LEU A 166 -3.69 7.12 -9.00
N GLU A 167 -3.36 8.34 -9.42
CA GLU A 167 -3.16 9.48 -8.53
C GLU A 167 -4.46 9.88 -7.81
N SER A 168 -5.62 9.73 -8.46
CA SER A 168 -6.92 9.93 -7.81
C SER A 168 -7.21 8.93 -6.69
N LEU A 169 -6.50 7.79 -6.67
CA LEU A 169 -6.52 6.78 -5.61
C LEU A 169 -5.37 6.97 -4.60
N HIS A 170 -4.68 8.12 -4.65
CA HIS A 170 -3.56 8.46 -3.79
C HIS A 170 -2.35 7.52 -3.93
N TYR A 171 -2.10 7.03 -5.15
CA TYR A 171 -0.81 6.45 -5.52
C TYR A 171 0.16 7.54 -5.98
N SER A 172 1.44 7.33 -5.72
CA SER A 172 2.52 8.12 -6.28
C SER A 172 3.00 7.42 -7.54
N VAL A 173 2.74 8.02 -8.70
CA VAL A 173 3.03 7.43 -10.00
C VAL A 173 4.32 8.01 -10.56
N HIS A 174 5.26 7.15 -10.95
CA HIS A 174 6.37 7.51 -11.82
C HIS A 174 5.99 7.19 -13.26
N LEU A 175 5.99 8.23 -14.10
CA LEU A 175 5.58 8.15 -15.50
C LEU A 175 6.80 8.44 -16.41
N PRO A 176 7.41 7.44 -17.07
CA PRO A 176 8.69 7.60 -17.78
C PRO A 176 8.74 8.74 -18.82
N GLN A 177 7.61 9.03 -19.48
CA GLN A 177 7.50 10.13 -20.45
C GLN A 177 7.70 11.54 -19.85
N GLU A 178 7.63 11.70 -18.53
CA GLU A 178 7.86 12.99 -17.84
C GLU A 178 9.36 13.29 -17.67
N LEU A 179 10.24 12.29 -17.84
CA LEU A 179 11.69 12.51 -17.80
C LEU A 179 12.24 13.19 -19.06
N ASP A 180 11.44 13.28 -20.13
CA ASP A 180 11.85 13.78 -21.45
C ASP A 180 11.36 15.21 -21.77
N ASP A 181 10.50 15.80 -20.94
CA ASP A 181 9.93 17.12 -21.22
C ASP A 181 10.95 18.29 -21.03
N ASP A 182 12.16 18.03 -20.51
CA ASP A 182 13.27 19.00 -20.37
C ASP A 182 14.22 19.01 -21.60
N ALA A 183 13.65 18.95 -22.81
CA ALA A 183 14.37 18.74 -24.07
C ALA A 183 15.34 19.87 -24.49
N GLU A 184 15.34 21.04 -23.83
CA GLU A 184 16.17 22.18 -24.23
C GLU A 184 17.64 22.10 -23.75
N ASN A 185 17.97 21.19 -22.83
CA ASN A 185 19.32 21.07 -22.28
C ASN A 185 19.72 19.59 -22.10
N ARG A 186 20.40 18.95 -23.06
CA ARG A 186 21.35 17.84 -22.75
C ARG A 186 22.21 17.44 -23.95
N GLY A 187 23.51 17.34 -23.71
CA GLY A 187 24.52 16.78 -24.62
C GLY A 187 24.59 15.24 -24.59
N GLU A 188 25.78 14.67 -24.79
CA GLU A 188 26.05 13.22 -25.01
C GLU A 188 25.53 12.26 -23.91
N ASP A 189 25.14 12.74 -22.72
CA ASP A 189 24.75 11.92 -21.56
C ASP A 189 23.23 11.69 -21.36
N ARG A 190 22.37 12.15 -22.29
CA ARG A 190 20.90 12.08 -22.13
C ARG A 190 20.38 10.67 -21.86
N GLU A 191 20.83 9.70 -22.65
CA GLU A 191 20.36 8.31 -22.60
C GLU A 191 20.70 7.65 -21.26
N ALA A 192 21.92 7.90 -20.76
CA ALA A 192 22.38 7.40 -19.47
C ALA A 192 21.54 7.99 -18.32
N ALA A 193 21.17 9.28 -18.40
CA ALA A 193 20.33 9.92 -17.39
C ALA A 193 18.90 9.35 -17.37
N ILE A 194 18.28 9.16 -18.54
CA ILE A 194 16.93 8.57 -18.64
C ILE A 194 16.94 7.14 -18.09
N TYR A 195 17.92 6.33 -18.50
CA TYR A 195 18.07 4.96 -18.01
C TYR A 195 18.25 4.92 -16.49
N ALA A 196 19.15 5.74 -15.95
CA ALA A 196 19.41 5.79 -14.51
C ALA A 196 18.18 6.25 -13.72
N GLY A 197 17.44 7.24 -14.22
CA GLY A 197 16.21 7.74 -13.62
C GLY A 197 15.12 6.67 -13.55
N ASN A 198 14.82 6.03 -14.68
CA ASN A 198 13.81 4.96 -14.75
C ASN A 198 14.21 3.75 -13.91
N LEU A 199 15.48 3.33 -13.94
CA LEU A 199 15.96 2.22 -13.11
C LEU A 199 15.86 2.53 -11.61
N ALA A 200 16.14 3.77 -11.19
CA ALA A 200 15.99 4.19 -9.80
C ALA A 200 14.51 4.17 -9.36
N ALA A 201 13.62 4.70 -10.20
CA ALA A 201 12.19 4.69 -9.95
C ALA A 201 11.64 3.25 -9.85
N LEU A 202 11.99 2.40 -10.82
CA LEU A 202 11.57 0.99 -10.87
C LEU A 202 12.06 0.21 -9.63
N LYS A 203 13.29 0.46 -9.16
CA LYS A 203 13.81 -0.10 -7.91
C LYS A 203 12.96 0.29 -6.70
N SER A 204 12.58 1.56 -6.61
CA SER A 204 11.83 2.12 -5.49
C SER A 204 10.33 1.81 -5.50
N ALA A 205 9.76 1.47 -6.66
CA ALA A 205 8.35 1.19 -6.82
C ALA A 205 7.92 -0.07 -6.06
N ASP A 206 6.70 -0.08 -5.54
CA ASP A 206 6.09 -1.26 -4.92
C ASP A 206 5.26 -2.06 -5.92
N ILE A 207 4.72 -1.35 -6.91
CA ILE A 207 3.82 -1.89 -7.93
C ILE A 207 4.32 -1.42 -9.30
N VAL A 208 4.28 -2.32 -10.28
CA VAL A 208 4.46 -1.98 -11.69
C VAL A 208 3.13 -2.16 -12.40
N VAL A 209 2.62 -1.08 -12.99
CA VAL A 209 1.46 -1.15 -13.91
C VAL A 209 2.02 -1.08 -15.31
N ALA A 210 1.73 -2.08 -16.15
CA ALA A 210 2.31 -2.21 -17.47
C ALA A 210 1.24 -2.27 -18.56
N VAL A 211 1.34 -1.43 -19.59
CA VAL A 211 0.47 -1.50 -20.77
C VAL A 211 1.00 -2.55 -21.73
N ILE A 212 0.23 -3.62 -21.94
CA ILE A 212 0.60 -4.77 -22.79
C ILE A 212 -0.28 -4.88 -24.04
N ASP A 213 -0.72 -3.73 -24.56
CA ASP A 213 -1.55 -3.65 -25.76
C ASP A 213 -0.75 -3.96 -27.03
N GLY A 214 -1.44 -4.57 -28.02
CA GLY A 214 -0.85 -4.94 -29.30
C GLY A 214 -0.69 -6.46 -29.49
N ALA A 215 -0.15 -6.81 -30.65
CA ALA A 215 0.16 -8.21 -30.98
C ALA A 215 1.38 -8.73 -30.20
N ASP A 216 2.30 -7.83 -29.84
CA ASP A 216 3.42 -8.04 -28.95
C ASP A 216 3.57 -6.80 -28.06
N ALA A 217 4.11 -6.97 -26.86
CA ALA A 217 4.36 -5.85 -25.97
C ALA A 217 5.60 -5.06 -26.41
N ASP A 218 5.65 -3.78 -26.08
CA ASP A 218 6.87 -2.99 -26.25
C ASP A 218 8.05 -3.64 -25.50
N SER A 219 9.21 -3.67 -26.14
CA SER A 219 10.38 -4.37 -25.59
C SER A 219 10.95 -3.69 -24.35
N GLY A 220 10.80 -2.37 -24.21
CA GLY A 220 11.13 -1.63 -23.00
C GLY A 220 10.21 -2.02 -21.85
N THR A 221 8.90 -1.99 -22.10
CA THR A 221 7.86 -2.40 -21.14
C THR A 221 8.07 -3.86 -20.69
N ALA A 222 8.36 -4.77 -21.62
CA ALA A 222 8.64 -6.18 -21.30
C ALA A 222 9.90 -6.35 -20.43
N TRP A 223 10.95 -5.55 -20.67
CA TRP A 223 12.15 -5.56 -19.83
C TRP A 223 11.86 -5.06 -18.41
N GLU A 224 11.06 -4.00 -18.28
CA GLU A 224 10.65 -3.44 -16.98
C GLU A 224 9.79 -4.43 -16.18
N MET A 225 8.86 -5.13 -16.84
CA MET A 225 8.08 -6.22 -16.23
C MET A 225 8.97 -7.37 -15.78
N GLY A 226 9.93 -7.79 -16.60
CA GLY A 226 10.90 -8.83 -16.24
C GLY A 226 11.75 -8.46 -15.02
N TYR A 227 12.18 -7.19 -14.93
CA TYR A 227 12.88 -6.68 -13.75
C TYR A 227 12.00 -6.71 -12.50
N ALA A 228 10.74 -6.31 -12.64
CA ALA A 228 9.76 -6.30 -11.56
C ALA A 228 9.51 -7.72 -11.01
N ALA A 229 9.34 -8.70 -11.91
CA ALA A 229 9.12 -10.10 -11.56
C ALA A 229 10.33 -10.68 -10.82
N ALA A 230 11.54 -10.43 -11.33
CA ALA A 230 12.78 -10.84 -10.68
C ALA A 230 13.00 -10.16 -9.30
N SER A 231 12.29 -9.06 -9.03
CA SER A 231 12.38 -8.27 -7.79
C SER A 231 11.20 -8.48 -6.84
N ASP A 232 10.35 -9.49 -7.08
CA ASP A 232 9.15 -9.82 -6.27
C ASP A 232 8.21 -8.61 -6.07
N LYS A 233 8.06 -7.79 -7.12
CA LYS A 233 7.13 -6.65 -7.13
C LYS A 233 5.77 -7.09 -7.66
N ARG A 234 4.69 -6.49 -7.16
CA ARG A 234 3.35 -6.71 -7.72
C ARG A 234 3.31 -6.12 -9.14
N ILE A 235 2.86 -6.92 -10.11
CA ILE A 235 2.70 -6.47 -11.50
C ILE A 235 1.22 -6.52 -11.86
N ILE A 236 0.70 -5.44 -12.42
CA ILE A 236 -0.64 -5.37 -13.00
C ILE A 236 -0.48 -5.06 -14.48
N ALA A 237 -0.93 -5.96 -15.34
CA ALA A 237 -0.84 -5.78 -16.78
C ALA A 237 -2.17 -5.25 -17.32
N LEU A 238 -2.16 -4.02 -17.81
CA LEU A 238 -3.31 -3.37 -18.43
C LEU A 238 -3.35 -3.71 -19.92
N ARG A 239 -4.42 -4.40 -20.33
CA ARG A 239 -4.66 -4.82 -21.70
C ARG A 239 -6.05 -4.40 -22.19
N THR A 240 -6.11 -3.26 -22.88
CA THR A 240 -7.34 -2.77 -23.52
C THR A 240 -7.59 -3.40 -24.90
N ASP A 241 -6.56 -4.00 -25.51
CA ASP A 241 -6.67 -4.71 -26.78
C ASP A 241 -7.46 -6.02 -26.63
N PHE A 242 -8.68 -6.04 -27.17
CA PHE A 242 -9.58 -7.19 -27.12
C PHE A 242 -9.13 -8.39 -27.98
N ARG A 243 -8.16 -8.19 -28.88
CA ARG A 243 -7.66 -9.27 -29.74
C ARG A 243 -6.92 -10.31 -28.90
N ARG A 244 -6.93 -11.56 -29.33
CA ARG A 244 -6.21 -12.66 -28.68
C ARG A 244 -5.15 -13.24 -29.61
N PHE A 245 -4.02 -13.65 -29.05
CA PHE A 245 -2.96 -14.35 -29.76
C PHE A 245 -3.33 -15.83 -30.01
N SER A 246 -3.93 -16.49 -29.03
CA SER A 246 -4.48 -17.84 -29.13
C SER A 246 -5.82 -17.96 -28.39
N ALA A 247 -6.39 -19.17 -28.28
CA ALA A 247 -7.64 -19.37 -27.54
C ALA A 247 -7.53 -18.92 -26.07
N ASN A 248 -6.33 -19.06 -25.49
CA ASN A 248 -6.04 -18.84 -24.07
C ASN A 248 -5.00 -17.75 -23.81
N GLU A 249 -4.26 -17.31 -24.83
CA GLU A 249 -3.22 -16.29 -24.68
C GLU A 249 -3.66 -15.00 -25.37
N CYS A 250 -3.52 -13.90 -24.64
CA CYS A 250 -3.80 -12.58 -25.16
C CYS A 250 -2.50 -11.99 -25.77
N VAL A 251 -1.38 -12.06 -25.05
CA VAL A 251 0.00 -11.70 -25.45
C VAL A 251 0.95 -12.84 -25.07
N ASN A 252 2.26 -12.60 -25.12
CA ASN A 252 3.29 -13.49 -24.61
C ASN A 252 2.97 -13.97 -23.17
N LEU A 253 2.91 -15.30 -22.99
CA LEU A 253 2.56 -15.95 -21.72
C LEU A 253 3.42 -15.50 -20.54
N MET A 254 4.68 -15.10 -20.77
CA MET A 254 5.59 -14.66 -19.70
C MET A 254 5.12 -13.37 -19.04
N LEU A 255 4.36 -12.54 -19.76
CA LEU A 255 3.82 -11.29 -19.23
C LEU A 255 2.50 -11.54 -18.47
N GLU A 256 1.67 -12.49 -18.94
CA GLU A 256 0.39 -12.80 -18.30
C GLU A 256 0.55 -13.62 -17.02
N MET A 257 1.42 -14.63 -17.02
CA MET A 257 1.55 -15.55 -15.88
C MET A 257 2.16 -14.89 -14.63
N GLU A 258 2.94 -13.82 -14.83
CA GLU A 258 3.63 -13.08 -13.75
C GLU A 258 2.84 -11.84 -13.29
N SER A 259 1.64 -11.59 -13.84
CA SER A 259 0.87 -10.38 -13.54
C SER A 259 -0.62 -10.63 -13.30
N GLU A 260 -1.24 -9.68 -12.60
CA GLU A 260 -2.69 -9.56 -12.56
C GLU A 260 -3.15 -8.79 -13.82
N VAL A 261 -3.79 -9.48 -14.77
CA VAL A 261 -4.24 -8.87 -16.02
C VAL A 261 -5.58 -8.17 -15.81
N VAL A 262 -5.65 -6.90 -16.18
CA VAL A 262 -6.88 -6.08 -16.19
C VAL A 262 -7.15 -5.54 -17.58
N HIS A 263 -8.42 -5.40 -17.94
CA HIS A 263 -8.84 -5.08 -19.31
C HIS A 263 -9.32 -3.65 -19.52
N SER A 264 -9.36 -2.85 -18.46
CA SER A 264 -9.79 -1.45 -18.53
C SER A 264 -9.19 -0.62 -17.39
N LEU A 265 -9.28 0.70 -17.51
CA LEU A 265 -8.94 1.60 -16.41
C LEU A 265 -9.89 1.47 -15.21
N ASP A 266 -11.12 1.01 -15.43
CA ASP A 266 -12.08 0.74 -14.36
C ASP A 266 -11.67 -0.51 -13.58
N GLU A 267 -11.28 -1.59 -14.27
CA GLU A 267 -10.72 -2.78 -13.61
C GLU A 267 -9.40 -2.46 -12.89
N LEU A 268 -8.52 -1.67 -13.53
CA LEU A 268 -7.30 -1.18 -12.87
C LEU A 268 -7.62 -0.41 -11.58
N ARG A 269 -8.67 0.42 -11.62
CA ARG A 269 -9.15 1.15 -10.45
C ARG A 269 -9.66 0.20 -9.38
N GLU A 270 -10.40 -0.83 -9.72
CA GLU A 270 -10.95 -1.81 -8.77
C GLU A 270 -9.84 -2.61 -8.07
N VAL A 271 -8.83 -3.11 -8.80
CA VAL A 271 -7.74 -3.92 -8.22
C VAL A 271 -6.76 -3.11 -7.36
N LEU A 272 -6.76 -1.78 -7.52
CA LEU A 272 -5.93 -0.84 -6.74
C LEU A 272 -6.73 0.05 -5.81
N SER A 273 -8.06 0.01 -5.85
CA SER A 273 -8.88 0.69 -4.86
C SER A 273 -8.70 -0.02 -3.52
N TYR A 274 -8.02 0.64 -2.59
CA TYR A 274 -8.12 0.28 -1.19
C TYR A 274 -9.41 0.91 -0.65
N TYR A 275 -10.49 0.12 -0.65
CA TYR A 275 -11.83 0.43 -0.13
C TYR A 275 -12.51 1.67 -0.73
#